data_AF-E9CQF6-F1
#
_entry.id   AF-E9CQF6-F1
#
_cell.length_a   1.000
_cell.length_b   1.000
_cell.length_c   1.000
_cell.angle_alpha   90.00
_cell.angle_beta   90.00
_cell.angle_gamma   90.00
#
_symmetry.space_group_name_H-M   'P 1'
#
loop_
_entity.id
_entity.type
_entity.pdbx_description
1 polymer ?
#
loop_
_entity_poly.entity_id
_entity_poly.type
_entity_poly.pdbx_seq_one_letter_code
_entity_poly.pdbx_strand_id
1 'polypeptide(L)'
;FIPVTKEDKTIKESMKTAHTLNKAGVEKDKIVFVPNRITPGEDVEKVLEAIFSFVKETNIGKIDKNSVIYDSEVYEYLAHHKISFESLTEEDAEAFKVRAKQSNDVDERRKMARRYTYMKQAIPVKNNLDKTYALLIGE
;
A
#
# COMPACT_ATOMS: atom_id res chain seq x y z
N PHE A 1 10.40 -9.04 -1.61
CA PHE A 1 10.11 -7.60 -1.51
C PHE A 1 10.43 -7.11 -0.11
N ILE A 2 10.96 -5.89 0.01
CA ILE A 2 11.23 -5.19 1.28
C ILE A 2 10.39 -3.91 1.25
N PRO A 3 9.22 -3.88 1.92
CA PRO A 3 8.44 -2.65 2.02
C PRO A 3 9.20 -1.64 2.88
N VAL A 4 9.28 -0.39 2.42
CA VAL A 4 9.98 0.67 3.14
C VAL A 4 9.08 1.89 3.29
N THR A 5 8.95 2.36 4.52
CA THR A 5 8.22 3.57 4.88
C THR A 5 9.22 4.69 5.19
N LYS A 6 8.75 5.94 5.32
CA LYS A 6 9.62 7.12 5.42
C LYS A 6 10.36 7.29 6.76
N GLU A 7 10.07 6.47 7.76
CA GLU A 7 10.72 6.55 9.06
C GLU A 7 12.17 6.05 9.00
N ASP A 8 13.10 6.84 9.55
CA ASP A 8 14.54 6.55 9.59
C ASP A 8 14.88 5.15 10.07
N LYS A 9 14.14 4.65 11.07
CA LYS A 9 14.33 3.30 11.60
C LYS A 9 14.03 2.25 10.53
N THR A 10 12.89 2.36 9.85
CA THR A 10 12.48 1.44 8.78
C THR A 10 13.45 1.49 7.61
N ILE A 11 13.92 2.68 7.23
CA ILE A 11 14.93 2.88 6.18
C ILE A 11 16.23 2.11 6.52
N LYS A 12 16.76 2.32 7.74
CA LYS A 12 17.99 1.66 8.20
C LYS A 12 17.84 0.14 8.27
N GLU A 13 16.71 -0.35 8.79
CA GLU A 13 16.42 -1.78 8.88
C GLU A 13 16.26 -2.43 7.49
N SER A 14 15.66 -1.71 6.54
CA SER A 14 15.49 -2.19 5.15
C SER A 14 16.83 -2.34 4.44
N MET A 15 17.73 -1.35 4.55
CA MET A 15 19.08 -1.45 3.97
C MET A 15 19.90 -2.59 4.59
N LYS A 16 19.81 -2.77 5.92
CA LYS A 16 20.46 -3.90 6.60
C LYS A 16 19.92 -5.24 6.11
N THR A 17 18.61 -5.36 5.95
CA THR A 17 17.95 -6.57 5.44
C THR A 17 18.44 -6.89 4.03
N ALA A 18 18.45 -5.89 3.13
CA ALA A 18 18.97 -6.06 1.77
C ALA A 18 20.43 -6.50 1.75
N HIS A 19 21.28 -5.90 2.59
CA HIS A 19 22.69 -6.28 2.68
C HIS A 19 22.87 -7.72 3.20
N THR A 20 22.09 -8.14 4.20
CA THR A 20 22.10 -9.51 4.72
C THR A 20 21.64 -10.52 3.67
N LEU A 21 20.56 -10.22 2.92
CA LEU A 21 20.08 -11.08 1.84
C LEU A 21 21.12 -11.25 0.73
N ASN A 22 21.76 -10.14 0.32
CA ASN A 22 22.82 -10.18 -0.68
C ASN A 22 24.02 -11.01 -0.21
N LYS A 23 24.44 -10.85 1.06
CA LYS A 23 25.49 -11.69 1.67
C LYS A 23 25.13 -13.17 1.74
N ALA A 24 23.85 -13.49 1.88
CA ALA A 24 23.33 -14.85 1.85
C ALA A 24 23.22 -15.44 0.42
N GLY A 25 23.62 -14.68 -0.61
CA GLY A 25 23.63 -15.14 -2.00
C GLY A 25 22.35 -14.84 -2.78
N VAL A 26 21.41 -14.05 -2.23
CA VAL A 26 20.24 -13.60 -2.99
C VAL A 26 20.70 -12.61 -4.05
N GLU A 27 20.42 -12.90 -5.31
CA GLU A 27 20.71 -12.01 -6.44
C GLU A 27 20.08 -10.63 -6.24
N LYS A 28 20.83 -9.57 -6.57
CA LYS A 28 20.38 -8.19 -6.41
C LYS A 28 19.02 -7.91 -7.07
N ASP A 29 18.73 -8.50 -8.23
CA ASP A 29 17.49 -8.23 -8.98
C ASP A 29 16.25 -8.84 -8.31
N LYS A 30 16.45 -9.75 -7.35
CA LYS A 30 15.41 -10.36 -6.50
C LYS A 30 15.19 -9.60 -5.18
N ILE A 31 16.09 -8.68 -4.83
CA ILE A 31 15.97 -7.82 -3.64
C ILE A 31 15.30 -6.51 -4.06
N VAL A 32 13.97 -6.45 -3.91
CA VAL A 32 13.18 -5.33 -4.41
C VAL A 32 12.62 -4.51 -3.26
N PHE A 33 13.05 -3.25 -3.15
CA PHE A 33 12.46 -2.29 -2.22
C PHE A 33 11.15 -1.75 -2.79
N VAL A 34 10.11 -1.67 -1.95
CA VAL A 34 8.79 -1.19 -2.33
C VAL A 34 8.45 0.05 -1.50
N PRO A 35 8.38 1.25 -2.10
CA PRO A 35 7.87 2.44 -1.41
C PRO A 35 6.48 2.18 -0.84
N ASN A 36 6.33 2.23 0.48
CA ASN A 36 5.12 1.85 1.19
C ASN A 36 4.67 2.95 2.14
N ARG A 37 3.35 3.13 2.27
CA ARG A 37 2.71 4.16 3.10
C ARG A 37 3.25 5.58 2.84
N ILE A 38 3.52 5.91 1.58
CA ILE A 38 3.92 7.26 1.21
C ILE A 38 2.69 8.17 1.23
N THR A 39 2.79 9.38 1.76
CA THR A 39 1.64 10.29 1.76
C THR A 39 1.35 10.72 0.32
N PRO A 40 0.08 10.66 -0.15
CA PRO A 40 -0.28 11.11 -1.48
C PRO A 40 0.24 12.54 -1.77
N GLY A 41 0.90 12.71 -2.92
CA GLY A 41 1.49 14.00 -3.34
C GLY A 41 2.94 14.23 -2.87
N GLU A 42 3.49 13.40 -1.99
CA GLU A 42 4.92 13.45 -1.68
C GLU A 42 5.78 12.95 -2.85
N ASP A 43 6.97 13.52 -2.98
CA ASP A 43 8.00 13.07 -3.93
C ASP A 43 8.72 11.84 -3.37
N VAL A 44 8.45 10.68 -3.96
CA VAL A 44 8.98 9.38 -3.51
C VAL A 44 10.52 9.35 -3.51
N GLU A 45 11.18 9.97 -4.48
CA GLU A 45 12.64 9.99 -4.55
C GLU A 45 13.24 10.80 -3.41
N LYS A 46 12.60 11.91 -3.03
CA LYS A 46 13.04 12.74 -1.89
C LYS A 46 12.77 12.05 -0.56
N VAL A 47 11.57 11.49 -0.40
CA VAL A 47 11.17 10.82 0.85
C VAL A 47 12.04 9.60 1.14
N LEU A 48 12.44 8.86 0.11
CA LEU A 48 13.26 7.65 0.23
C LEU A 48 14.67 7.83 -0.33
N GLU A 49 15.21 9.05 -0.32
CA GLU A 49 16.52 9.38 -0.91
C GLU A 49 17.62 8.42 -0.43
N ALA A 50 17.64 8.10 0.86
CA ALA A 50 18.61 7.17 1.44
C ALA A 50 18.57 5.77 0.79
N ILE A 51 17.39 5.26 0.42
CA ILE A 51 17.25 3.96 -0.25
C ILE A 51 17.70 4.06 -1.71
N PHE A 52 17.32 5.12 -2.42
CA PHE A 52 17.77 5.34 -3.80
C PHE A 52 19.30 5.47 -3.86
N SER A 53 19.90 6.26 -2.98
CA SER A 53 21.35 6.41 -2.85
C SER A 53 22.02 5.09 -2.49
N PHE A 54 21.47 4.34 -1.53
CA PHE A 54 21.97 3.00 -1.18
C PHE A 54 22.00 2.05 -2.38
N VAL A 55 20.90 1.94 -3.14
CA VAL A 55 20.84 1.08 -4.33
C VAL A 55 21.85 1.53 -5.38
N LYS A 56 21.96 2.84 -5.62
CA LYS A 56 22.88 3.42 -6.58
C LYS A 56 24.36 3.18 -6.22
N GLU A 57 24.73 3.39 -4.96
CA GLU A 57 26.11 3.31 -4.48
C GLU A 57 26.58 1.86 -4.29
N THR A 58 25.70 0.98 -3.83
CA THR A 58 26.07 -0.40 -3.48
C THR A 58 25.74 -1.42 -4.57
N ASN A 59 24.87 -1.06 -5.51
CA ASN A 59 24.28 -1.99 -6.50
C ASN A 59 23.57 -3.19 -5.84
N ILE A 60 23.10 -3.03 -4.59
CA ILE A 60 22.33 -4.04 -3.86
C ILE A 60 20.85 -3.72 -3.97
N GLY A 61 20.11 -4.61 -4.61
CA GLY A 61 18.67 -4.48 -4.79
C GLY A 61 18.26 -3.53 -5.91
N LYS A 62 16.96 -3.33 -6.05
CA LYS A 62 16.34 -2.36 -6.96
C LYS A 62 15.16 -1.66 -6.30
N ILE A 63 14.86 -0.46 -6.76
CA ILE A 63 13.72 0.36 -6.33
C ILE A 63 13.18 1.12 -7.55
N ASP A 64 11.85 1.25 -7.65
CA ASP A 64 11.18 2.09 -8.65
C ASP A 64 10.23 3.06 -7.95
N LYS A 65 10.41 4.36 -8.21
CA LYS A 65 9.55 5.42 -7.66
C LYS A 65 8.10 5.32 -8.08
N ASN A 66 7.81 4.64 -9.19
CA ASN A 66 6.46 4.43 -9.69
C ASN A 66 5.74 3.27 -9.00
N SER A 67 6.48 2.36 -8.35
CA SER A 67 5.96 1.19 -7.62
C SER A 67 5.56 1.53 -6.18
N VAL A 68 4.82 2.62 -6.00
CA VAL A 68 4.49 3.18 -4.69
C VAL A 68 3.11 2.77 -4.20
N ILE A 69 3.04 2.28 -2.97
CA ILE A 69 1.81 2.09 -2.21
C ILE A 69 1.59 3.34 -1.36
N TYR A 70 0.54 4.10 -1.65
CA TYR A 70 0.19 5.28 -0.87
C TYR A 70 -0.51 4.93 0.43
N ASP A 71 -0.32 5.76 1.45
CA ASP A 71 -1.03 5.63 2.72
C ASP A 71 -2.54 5.87 2.53
N SER A 72 -3.36 5.05 3.20
CA SER A 72 -4.81 5.12 3.12
C SER A 72 -5.47 4.44 4.31
N GLU A 73 -6.48 5.10 4.90
CA GLU A 73 -7.33 4.53 5.94
C GLU A 73 -8.08 3.27 5.51
N VAL A 74 -8.23 3.02 4.20
CA VAL A 74 -8.84 1.80 3.69
C VAL A 74 -8.10 0.57 4.19
N TYR A 75 -6.75 0.59 4.20
CA TYR A 75 -5.97 -0.54 4.69
C TYR A 75 -6.24 -0.84 6.17
N GLU A 76 -6.38 0.20 6.99
CA GLU A 76 -6.71 0.07 8.41
C GLU A 76 -8.14 -0.46 8.61
N TYR A 77 -9.09 0.03 7.80
CA TYR A 77 -10.47 -0.47 7.81
C TYR A 77 -10.55 -1.96 7.45
N LEU A 78 -9.87 -2.37 6.37
CA LEU A 78 -9.79 -3.76 5.93
C LEU A 78 -9.17 -4.65 7.02
N ALA A 79 -8.07 -4.20 7.63
CA ALA A 79 -7.38 -4.93 8.71
C ALA A 79 -8.26 -5.08 9.96
N HIS A 80 -8.90 -4.00 10.40
CA HIS A 80 -9.79 -3.99 11.57
C HIS A 80 -10.96 -4.97 11.39
N HIS A 81 -11.57 -5.00 10.20
CA HIS A 81 -12.72 -5.86 9.91
C HIS A 81 -12.31 -7.24 9.39
N LYS A 82 -11.02 -7.49 9.17
CA LYS A 82 -10.46 -8.75 8.62
C LYS A 82 -11.11 -9.15 7.30
N ILE A 83 -11.31 -8.18 6.40
CA ILE A 83 -11.91 -8.39 5.07
C ILE A 83 -10.93 -7.97 3.98
N SER A 84 -11.13 -8.49 2.77
CA SER A 84 -10.35 -8.11 1.58
C SER A 84 -10.99 -6.93 0.83
N PHE A 85 -10.27 -6.40 -0.17
CA PHE A 85 -10.86 -5.43 -1.11
C PHE A 85 -12.06 -6.02 -1.84
N GLU A 86 -11.94 -7.26 -2.32
CA GLU A 86 -13.00 -7.98 -3.03
C GLU A 86 -14.26 -8.09 -2.16
N SER A 87 -14.09 -8.42 -0.88
CA SER A 87 -15.22 -8.50 0.07
C SER A 87 -15.85 -7.12 0.35
N LEU A 88 -15.04 -6.06 0.36
CA LEU A 88 -15.53 -4.70 0.58
C LEU A 88 -16.28 -4.16 -0.65
N THR A 89 -15.85 -4.52 -1.85
CA THR A 89 -16.39 -4.03 -3.13
C THR A 89 -17.29 -5.04 -3.85
N GLU A 90 -17.69 -6.13 -3.21
CA GLU A 90 -18.55 -7.17 -3.79
C GLU A 90 -19.94 -6.62 -4.16
N GLU A 91 -20.52 -5.79 -3.30
CA GLU A 91 -21.79 -5.10 -3.56
C GLU A 91 -21.53 -3.74 -4.23
N ASP A 92 -22.40 -3.36 -5.15
CA ASP A 92 -22.40 -2.00 -5.72
C ASP A 92 -22.61 -0.94 -4.62
N ALA A 93 -21.76 0.08 -4.60
CA ALA A 93 -21.78 1.09 -3.56
C ALA A 93 -23.06 1.95 -3.57
N GLU A 94 -23.64 2.23 -4.74
CA GLU A 94 -24.87 3.03 -4.82
C GLU A 94 -26.09 2.20 -4.41
N ALA A 95 -26.15 0.91 -4.75
CA ALA A 95 -27.14 -0.03 -4.23
C ALA A 95 -27.06 -0.15 -2.70
N PHE A 96 -25.85 -0.32 -2.15
CA PHE A 96 -25.61 -0.35 -0.71
C PHE A 96 -26.12 0.91 0.00
N LYS A 97 -25.88 2.09 -0.59
CA LYS A 97 -26.32 3.39 -0.07
C LYS A 97 -27.85 3.51 -0.06
N VAL A 98 -28.55 3.02 -1.08
CA VAL A 98 -30.02 3.02 -1.11
C VAL A 98 -30.56 2.18 0.04
N ARG A 99 -30.00 0.97 0.25
CA ARG A 99 -30.37 0.09 1.36
C ARG A 99 -30.06 0.70 2.73
N ALA A 100 -28.91 1.38 2.87
CA ALA A 100 -28.56 2.09 4.10
C ALA A 100 -29.58 3.16 4.48
N LYS A 101 -30.13 3.89 3.51
CA LYS A 101 -31.16 4.91 3.74
C LYS A 101 -32.51 4.33 4.20
N GLN A 102 -32.80 3.08 3.88
CA GLN A 102 -34.02 2.39 4.27
C GLN A 102 -33.97 1.86 5.72
N SER A 103 -32.78 1.81 6.34
CA SER A 103 -32.65 1.39 7.74
C SER A 103 -33.32 2.41 8.68
N ASN A 104 -34.20 1.95 9.56
CA ASN A 104 -34.85 2.77 10.59
C ASN A 104 -34.03 2.90 11.88
N ASP A 105 -32.98 2.11 12.02
CA ASP A 105 -32.05 2.17 13.14
C ASP A 105 -30.93 3.19 12.83
N VAL A 106 -30.80 4.20 13.70
CA VAL A 106 -29.85 5.31 13.54
C VAL A 106 -28.40 4.84 13.63
N ASP A 107 -28.11 3.89 14.52
CA ASP A 107 -26.74 3.40 14.72
C ASP A 107 -26.33 2.45 13.61
N GLU A 108 -27.24 1.58 13.14
CA GLU A 108 -27.00 0.79 11.93
C GLU A 108 -26.83 1.68 10.70
N ARG A 109 -27.65 2.72 10.55
CA ARG A 109 -27.50 3.68 9.44
C ARG A 109 -26.12 4.36 9.46
N ARG A 110 -25.60 4.71 10.64
CA ARG A 110 -24.25 5.28 10.81
C ARG A 110 -23.15 4.28 10.42
N LYS A 111 -23.25 3.02 10.88
CA LYS A 111 -22.30 1.96 10.50
C LYS A 111 -22.29 1.74 9.00
N MET A 112 -23.47 1.68 8.39
CA MET A 112 -23.60 1.53 6.94
C MET A 112 -23.02 2.75 6.20
N ALA A 113 -23.33 3.98 6.61
CA ALA A 113 -22.75 5.18 6.01
C ALA A 113 -21.21 5.17 6.05
N ARG A 114 -20.61 4.72 7.16
CA ARG A 114 -19.15 4.56 7.27
C ARG A 114 -18.62 3.51 6.30
N ARG A 115 -19.26 2.34 6.20
CA ARG A 115 -18.88 1.30 5.23
C ARG A 115 -18.96 1.81 3.79
N TYR A 116 -20.01 2.54 3.42
CA TYR A 116 -20.16 3.12 2.09
C TYR A 116 -18.98 4.04 1.72
N THR A 117 -18.51 4.88 2.64
CA THR A 117 -17.33 5.72 2.42
C THR A 117 -16.11 4.88 2.04
N TYR A 118 -15.83 3.82 2.80
CA TYR A 118 -14.71 2.92 2.50
C TYR A 118 -14.91 2.13 1.20
N MET A 119 -16.14 1.76 0.83
CA MET A 119 -16.42 1.13 -0.49
C MET A 119 -15.99 2.04 -1.65
N LYS A 120 -16.31 3.35 -1.58
CA LYS A 120 -15.93 4.31 -2.63
C LYS A 120 -14.42 4.56 -2.67
N GLN A 121 -13.78 4.61 -1.50
CA GLN A 121 -12.33 4.82 -1.39
C GLN A 121 -11.52 3.58 -1.77
N ALA A 122 -12.09 2.38 -1.61
CA ALA A 122 -11.40 1.12 -1.87
C ALA A 122 -10.97 0.97 -3.33
N ILE A 123 -11.77 1.43 -4.29
CA ILE A 123 -11.48 1.30 -5.72
C ILE A 123 -10.15 1.95 -6.12
N PRO A 124 -9.93 3.27 -5.90
CA PRO A 124 -8.66 3.90 -6.26
C PRO A 124 -7.47 3.34 -5.48
N VAL A 125 -7.65 2.93 -4.22
CA VAL A 125 -6.59 2.32 -3.41
C VAL A 125 -6.19 0.96 -3.95
N LYS A 126 -7.18 0.12 -4.31
CA LYS A 126 -6.95 -1.18 -4.96
C LYS A 126 -6.24 -0.98 -6.29
N ASN A 127 -6.68 -0.03 -7.12
CA ASN A 127 -6.03 0.27 -8.40
C ASN A 127 -4.56 0.70 -8.22
N ASN A 128 -4.24 1.44 -7.17
CA ASN A 128 -2.85 1.77 -6.83
C ASN A 128 -2.05 0.52 -6.44
N LEU A 129 -2.62 -0.35 -5.61
CA LEU A 129 -1.98 -1.60 -5.21
C LEU A 129 -1.74 -2.52 -6.42
N ASP A 130 -2.75 -2.71 -7.26
CA ASP A 130 -2.68 -3.55 -8.47
C ASP A 130 -1.64 -2.98 -9.46
N LYS A 131 -1.63 -1.66 -9.68
CA LYS A 131 -0.62 -1.00 -10.51
C LYS A 131 0.80 -1.21 -9.97
N THR A 132 0.98 -1.08 -8.65
CA THR A 132 2.27 -1.30 -8.01
C THR A 132 2.71 -2.75 -8.16
N TYR A 133 1.79 -3.70 -8.00
CA TYR A 133 2.09 -5.12 -8.22
C TYR A 133 2.54 -5.37 -9.66
N ALA A 134 1.79 -4.91 -10.67
CA ALA A 134 2.14 -5.04 -12.08
C ALA A 134 3.55 -4.50 -12.41
N LEU A 135 3.90 -3.31 -11.89
CA LEU A 135 5.23 -2.73 -12.05
C LEU A 135 6.35 -3.57 -11.42
N LEU A 136 6.06 -4.26 -10.31
CA LEU A 136 7.05 -5.07 -9.59
C LEU A 136 7.27 -6.44 -10.24
N ILE A 137 6.23 -7.04 -10.81
CA ILE A 137 6.29 -8.39 -11.41
C ILE A 137 6.46 -8.39 -12.93
N GLY A 138 6.21 -7.25 -13.61
CA GLY A 138 6.40 -7.10 -15.05
C GLY A 138 5.26 -7.64 -15.91
N GLU A 139 4.01 -7.49 -15.46
CA GLU A 139 2.80 -7.74 -16.28
C GLU A 139 2.38 -6.48 -17.06
#